data_AF-A0A328S659-F1
#
_entry.id   AF-A0A328S659-F1
#
_cell.length_a   1.000
_cell.length_b   1.000
_cell.length_c   1.000
_cell.angle_alpha   90.00
_cell.angle_beta   90.00
_cell.angle_gamma   90.00
#
_symmetry.space_group_name_H-M   'P 1'
#
loop_
_entity.id
_entity.type
_entity.pdbx_description
1 polymer ?
#
loop_
_entity_poly.entity_id
_entity_poly.type
_entity_poly.pdbx_seq_one_letter_code
_entity_poly.pdbx_strand_id
1 'polypeptide(L)' 'MGWHDFGDALNFLLHGRKLTRVGWNGNDMYIMLQTPTKDSKMTKPYVYMKTADDELVPWIASQTDILADDWILYVD' A
#
# COMPACT_ATOMS: atom_id res chain seq x y z
N MET A 1 9.21 -13.26 10.07
CA MET A 1 8.96 -11.89 9.56
C MET A 1 7.82 -11.34 10.37
N GLY A 2 8.05 -10.22 11.05
CA GLY A 2 7.08 -9.65 11.98
C GLY A 2 5.92 -9.03 11.24
N TRP A 3 4.74 -9.04 11.86
CA TRP A 3 3.69 -8.14 11.44
C TRP A 3 4.03 -6.72 11.88
N HIS A 4 3.53 -5.76 11.14
CA HIS A 4 3.82 -4.34 11.31
C HIS A 4 2.54 -3.55 11.56
N ASP A 5 2.64 -2.49 12.34
CA ASP A 5 1.56 -1.51 12.45
C ASP A 5 1.50 -0.59 11.23
N PHE A 6 0.47 0.26 11.18
CA PHE A 6 0.33 1.22 10.08
C PHE A 6 1.46 2.25 10.00
N GLY A 7 2.10 2.59 11.12
CA GLY A 7 3.23 3.53 11.14
C GLY A 7 4.45 2.96 10.45
N ASP A 8 4.78 1.71 10.76
CA ASP A 8 5.78 0.91 10.05
C ASP A 8 5.43 0.76 8.56
N ALA A 9 4.17 0.41 8.25
CA ALA A 9 3.70 0.29 6.88
C ALA A 9 3.90 1.60 6.09
N LEU A 10 3.55 2.75 6.68
CA LEU A 10 3.78 4.07 6.10
C LEU A 10 5.27 4.35 5.89
N ASN A 11 6.12 4.03 6.87
CA ASN A 11 7.57 4.15 6.72
C ASN A 11 8.08 3.30 5.55
N PHE A 12 7.62 2.07 5.38
CA PHE A 12 8.00 1.23 4.26
C PHE A 12 7.52 1.80 2.91
N LEU A 13 6.30 2.33 2.84
CA LEU A 13 5.77 3.00 1.65
C LEU A 13 6.63 4.21 1.25
N LEU A 14 7.02 5.04 2.21
CA LEU A 14 7.92 6.18 2.00
C LEU A 14 9.28 5.76 1.45
N HIS A 15 9.72 4.53 1.74
CA HIS A 15 10.95 3.93 1.22
C HIS A 15 10.72 3.07 -0.03
N GLY A 16 9.60 3.27 -0.75
CA GLY A 16 9.33 2.65 -2.04
C GLY A 16 9.01 1.16 -1.98
N ARG A 17 8.64 0.63 -0.81
CA ARG A 17 8.22 -0.76 -0.66
C ARG A 17 6.73 -0.92 -0.92
N LYS A 18 6.34 -2.09 -1.42
CA LYS A 18 4.93 -2.53 -1.52
C LYS A 18 4.54 -3.22 -0.23
N LEU A 19 3.32 -2.95 0.24
CA LEU A 19 2.79 -3.52 1.48
C LEU A 19 1.46 -4.20 1.20
N THR A 20 1.17 -5.26 1.93
CA THR A 20 -0.13 -5.92 1.93
C THR A 20 -0.54 -6.24 3.35
N ARG A 21 -1.83 -6.53 3.56
CA ARG A 21 -2.35 -6.99 4.84
C ARG A 21 -2.67 -8.47 4.76
N VAL A 22 -2.36 -9.20 5.82
CA VAL A 22 -2.68 -10.63 5.93
C VAL A 22 -4.19 -10.86 5.83
N GLY A 23 -5.00 -9.95 6.37
CA GLY A 23 -6.46 -10.02 6.36
C GLY A 23 -7.14 -9.54 5.08
N TRP A 24 -6.42 -9.16 4.02
CA TRP A 24 -7.05 -8.77 2.75
C TRP A 24 -7.57 -9.98 1.96
N ASN A 25 -8.79 -9.85 1.45
CA ASN A 25 -9.44 -10.89 0.65
C ASN A 25 -9.05 -10.73 -0.82
N GLY A 26 -7.87 -11.21 -1.18
CA GLY A 26 -7.41 -11.27 -2.57
C GLY A 26 -5.94 -11.63 -2.65
N ASN A 27 -5.61 -12.59 -3.51
CA ASN A 27 -4.22 -12.84 -3.88
C ASN A 27 -3.70 -11.59 -4.62
N ASP A 28 -2.42 -11.27 -4.43
CA ASP A 28 -1.72 -10.23 -5.17
C ASP A 28 -2.18 -8.77 -4.94
N MET A 29 -2.99 -8.52 -3.90
CA MET A 29 -3.32 -7.15 -3.47
C MET A 29 -2.13 -6.51 -2.75
N TYR A 30 -1.80 -5.27 -3.12
CA TYR A 30 -0.81 -4.46 -2.40
C TYR A 30 -1.15 -2.98 -2.48
N ILE A 31 -0.59 -2.19 -1.56
CA ILE A 31 -0.50 -0.75 -1.67
C ILE A 31 0.93 -0.30 -1.90
N MET A 32 1.08 0.83 -2.59
CA MET A 32 2.38 1.45 -2.86
C MET A 32 2.23 2.97 -2.94
N LEU A 33 3.28 3.68 -2.53
CA LEU A 33 3.38 5.12 -2.75
C LEU A 33 3.80 5.40 -4.21
N GLN A 34 2.97 6.11 -4.94
CA GLN A 34 3.34 6.71 -6.21
C GLN A 34 3.92 8.11 -5.95
N THR A 35 5.11 8.37 -6.50
CA THR A 35 5.71 9.71 -6.52
C THR A 35 5.72 10.23 -7.96
N PRO A 36 5.17 11.43 -8.23
CA PRO A 36 5.10 11.98 -9.57
C PRO A 36 6.45 12.09 -10.27
N THR A 37 6.44 11.71 -11.54
CA THR A 37 7.49 12.00 -12.52
C THR A 37 7.00 13.07 -13.49
N LYS A 38 7.87 13.50 -14.41
CA LYS A 38 7.51 14.46 -15.48
C LYS A 38 6.31 14.00 -16.36
N ASP A 39 6.10 12.69 -16.46
CA ASP A 39 5.07 12.08 -17.29
C ASP A 39 3.84 11.64 -16.48
N SER A 40 3.81 11.93 -15.17
CA SER A 40 2.70 11.56 -14.29
C SER A 40 1.50 12.48 -14.45
N LYS A 41 0.29 11.91 -14.40
CA LYS A 41 -0.97 12.67 -14.42
C LYS A 41 -1.20 13.46 -13.12
N MET A 42 -0.81 12.89 -11.98
CA MET A 42 -0.93 13.54 -10.66
C MET A 42 0.34 14.31 -10.33
N THR A 43 0.18 15.46 -9.67
CA THR A 43 1.29 16.38 -9.34
C THR A 43 1.75 16.31 -7.88
N LYS A 44 1.13 15.45 -7.07
CA LYS A 44 1.50 15.16 -5.68
C LYS A 44 1.60 13.65 -5.44
N PRO A 45 2.45 13.20 -4.49
CA PRO A 45 2.48 11.78 -4.10
C PRO A 45 1.14 11.32 -3.56
N TYR A 46 0.80 10.07 -3.84
CA TYR A 46 -0.42 9.42 -3.35
C TYR A 46 -0.20 7.92 -3.21
N VAL A 47 -0.98 7.28 -2.34
CA VAL A 47 -0.99 5.82 -2.22
C VAL A 47 -2.04 5.28 -3.18
N TYR A 48 -1.68 4.22 -3.91
CA TYR A 48 -2.62 3.45 -4.70
C TYR A 48 -2.63 2.00 -4.21
N MET A 49 -3.72 1.31 -4.52
CA MET A 49 -3.88 -0.12 -4.31
C MET A 49 -3.90 -0.82 -5.67
N LYS A 50 -3.20 -1.95 -5.76
CA LYS A 50 -3.52 -3.00 -6.72
C LYS A 50 -4.63 -3.86 -6.14
N THR A 51 -5.77 -3.93 -6.82
CA THR A 51 -6.92 -4.74 -6.40
C THR A 51 -6.74 -6.21 -6.78
N ALA A 52 -7.61 -7.08 -6.26
CA ALA A 52 -7.62 -8.50 -6.63
C ALA A 52 -7.92 -8.72 -8.13
N ASP A 53 -8.53 -7.73 -8.80
CA ASP A 53 -8.85 -7.73 -10.22
C ASP A 53 -7.75 -7.11 -11.09
N ASP A 54 -6.52 -6.97 -10.56
CA ASP A 54 -5.35 -6.40 -11.26
C ASP A 54 -5.50 -4.90 -11.62
N GLU A 55 -6.46 -4.19 -11.03
CA GLU A 55 -6.65 -2.75 -11.26
C GLU A 55 -5.81 -1.91 -10.30
N LEU A 56 -5.34 -0.74 -10.77
CA LEU A 56 -4.67 0.25 -9.93
C LEU A 56 -5.61 1.41 -9.61
N VAL A 57 -5.97 1.54 -8.33
CA VAL A 57 -6.94 2.54 -7.87
C VAL A 57 -6.34 3.42 -6.77
N PRO A 58 -6.71 4.71 -6.68
CA PRO A 58 -6.36 5.53 -5.52
C PRO A 58 -6.84 4.86 -4.23
N TRP A 59 -5.99 4.86 -3.20
CA TRP A 59 -6.32 4.21 -1.93
C TRP A 59 -6.32 5.23 -0.79
N ILE A 60 -7.31 5.10 0.09
CA ILE A 60 -7.45 5.88 1.30
C ILE A 60 -7.44 4.89 2.46
N ALA A 61 -6.53 5.08 3.40
CA ALA A 61 -6.49 4.26 4.61
C ALA A 61 -7.79 4.44 5.39
N SER A 62 -8.53 3.35 5.56
CA SER A 62 -9.70 3.35 6.45
C SER A 62 -9.26 3.31 7.91
N GLN A 63 -10.19 3.50 8.84
CA GLN A 63 -9.88 3.35 10.28
C GLN A 63 -9.38 1.94 10.61
N THR A 64 -9.87 0.91 9.92
CA THR A 64 -9.44 -0.48 10.15
C THR A 64 -8.05 -0.74 9.58
N ASP A 65 -7.61 0.02 8.58
CA ASP A 65 -6.24 -0.05 8.05
C ASP A 65 -5.24 0.66 8.97
N ILE A 66 -5.64 1.81 9.52
CA ILE A 66 -4.80 2.59 10.45
C ILE A 66 -4.58 1.84 11.77
N LEU A 67 -5.61 1.11 12.25
CA LEU A 67 -5.54 0.34 13.50
C LEU A 67 -5.02 -1.10 13.31
N ALA A 68 -4.67 -1.48 12.08
CA ALA A 68 -4.17 -2.80 11.78
C ALA A 68 -2.71 -2.98 12.20
N ASP A 69 -2.41 -4.18 12.70
CA ASP A 69 -1.07 -4.65 13.07
C ASP A 69 -0.60 -5.82 12.20
N ASP A 70 -1.32 -6.13 11.11
CA ASP A 70 -1.11 -7.28 10.22
C ASP A 70 -0.45 -6.90 8.88
N TRP A 71 0.26 -5.78 8.83
CA TRP A 71 0.96 -5.33 7.63
C TRP A 71 2.23 -6.14 7.38
N ILE A 72 2.47 -6.50 6.12
CA ILE A 72 3.68 -7.21 5.68
C ILE A 72 4.20 -6.64 4.36
N LEU A 73 5.50 -6.82 4.12
CA LEU A 73 6.11 -6.51 2.83
C LEU A 73 5.55 -7.44 1.75
N TYR A 74 5.06 -6.86 0.67
CA TYR A 74 4.70 -7.60 -0.53
C TYR A 74 5.98 -7.92 -1.31
N VAL A 75 6.11 -9.19 -1.71
CA VAL A 75 7.23 -9.69 -2.52
C VAL A 75 6.67 -10.02 -3.90
N ASP A 76 7.31 -9.48 -4.93
CA ASP A 76 6.94 -9.67 -6.34
C ASP A 76 7.08 -11.12 -6.81
#